data_AF-A0A4S9HX37-F1
#
_entry.id   AF-A0A4S9HX37-F1
#
_cell.length_a   1.000
_cell.length_b   1.000
_cell.length_c   1.000
_cell.angle_alpha   90.00
_cell.angle_beta   90.00
_cell.angle_gamma   90.00
#
_symmetry.space_group_name_H-M   'P 1'
#
loop_
_entity.id
_entity.type
_entity.pdbx_description
1 polymer ?
#
loop_
_entity_poly.entity_id
_entity_poly.type
_entity_poly.pdbx_seq_one_letter_code
_entity_poly.pdbx_strand_id
1 'polypeptide(L)'
;MVGPHYISQEMASMAEHFKTGGLGRLAVKITELDQKYAPYSNISATPPTTLSNAGMVCLAQVSPELMISLLDNTLVQKWKTGAIVINDWHRIPRAVPGENEPAIYVNYFAAADGTGLSIAEYQVYLEAMSAAMLGKNAMVGGKKRDIIRKIDVYYKKRTGEQTPFSRLLLNAHLDHFEFMRYQNKVINAATKAGALEIRFPGEVRWSFDVDQCIKKHQKLQGNELLLRLTMCVVGVLWPDKGFELSSFALFRVISWAQVHMFESIGSHLINSYAGYGGFNFSTSGVTISSAARASPATWEHIANQYHQVLVYSTIASEQHGLELQKELLSMEGATFAAKAHIKTQQLATSLKLVLDQVDGSGESLLDRTTLEGIAQSLVLLFDTPDAMTKKCYDELVGLKRRLGSMAKAATERSPGT
;
A
#
# COMPACT_ATOMS: atom_id res chain seq x y z
N MET A 1 24.66 4.09 -14.36
CA MET A 1 23.39 3.35 -14.47
C MET A 1 23.09 2.76 -13.11
N VAL A 2 21.93 3.08 -12.53
CA VAL A 2 21.48 2.53 -11.24
C VAL A 2 21.03 1.09 -11.48
N GLY A 3 21.59 0.15 -10.74
CA GLY A 3 21.16 -1.25 -10.79
C GLY A 3 19.73 -1.45 -10.26
N PRO A 4 19.03 -2.53 -10.64
CA PRO A 4 17.71 -2.81 -10.08
C PRO A 4 17.80 -2.99 -8.56
N HIS A 5 17.05 -2.19 -7.79
CA HIS A 5 16.90 -2.36 -6.35
C HIS A 5 15.69 -3.23 -6.02
N TYR A 6 15.70 -3.87 -4.86
CA TYR A 6 14.57 -4.67 -4.41
C TYR A 6 13.38 -3.80 -3.97
N ILE A 7 12.19 -4.16 -4.45
CA ILE A 7 10.89 -3.64 -4.02
C ILE A 7 10.05 -4.86 -3.60
N SER A 8 9.39 -4.78 -2.44
CA SER A 8 8.54 -5.90 -1.98
C SER A 8 7.29 -6.04 -2.84
N GLN A 9 6.68 -7.23 -2.83
CA GLN A 9 5.42 -7.47 -3.52
C GLN A 9 4.31 -6.52 -3.03
N GLU A 10 4.29 -6.19 -1.75
CA GLU A 10 3.31 -5.29 -1.15
C GLU A 10 3.50 -3.84 -1.59
N MET A 11 4.73 -3.34 -1.63
CA MET A 11 5.02 -2.02 -2.19
C MET A 11 4.68 -1.94 -3.67
N ALA A 12 5.06 -2.94 -4.46
CA ALA A 12 4.70 -3.02 -5.87
C ALA A 12 3.17 -3.07 -6.07
N SER A 13 2.46 -3.81 -5.22
CA SER A 13 0.99 -3.88 -5.25
C SER A 13 0.35 -2.54 -4.90
N MET A 14 0.82 -1.83 -3.86
CA MET A 14 0.35 -0.48 -3.53
C MET A 14 0.65 0.51 -4.65
N ALA A 15 1.83 0.46 -5.26
CA ALA A 15 2.19 1.29 -6.41
C ALA A 15 1.22 1.09 -7.57
N GLU A 16 0.86 -0.16 -7.88
CA GLU A 16 -0.09 -0.48 -8.94
C GLU A 16 -1.51 0.03 -8.64
N HIS A 17 -1.97 -0.12 -7.39
CA HIS A 17 -3.28 0.40 -6.98
C HIS A 17 -3.33 1.92 -7.07
N PHE A 18 -2.25 2.59 -6.66
CA PHE A 18 -2.13 4.04 -6.80
C PHE A 18 -2.12 4.50 -8.26
N LYS A 19 -1.37 3.81 -9.14
CA LYS A 19 -1.30 4.14 -10.57
C LYS A 19 -2.62 3.93 -11.31
N THR A 20 -3.38 2.90 -10.94
CA THR A 20 -4.61 2.50 -11.65
C THR A 20 -5.88 3.15 -11.11
N GLY A 21 -5.91 3.63 -9.87
CA GLY A 21 -7.11 4.26 -9.31
C GLY A 21 -6.84 5.19 -8.13
N GLY A 22 -5.66 5.81 -8.08
CA GLY A 22 -5.36 6.93 -7.19
C GLY A 22 -5.37 6.59 -5.70
N LEU A 23 -5.69 7.59 -4.88
CA LEU A 23 -5.60 7.51 -3.41
C LEU A 23 -6.63 6.55 -2.81
N GLY A 24 -7.80 6.40 -3.44
CA GLY A 24 -8.86 5.52 -2.99
C GLY A 24 -8.47 4.05 -3.08
N ARG A 25 -7.99 3.61 -4.25
CA ARG A 25 -7.50 2.23 -4.40
C ARG A 25 -6.26 1.95 -3.54
N LEU A 26 -5.39 2.95 -3.37
CA LEU A 26 -4.27 2.85 -2.44
C LEU A 26 -4.74 2.67 -0.99
N ALA A 27 -5.73 3.45 -0.54
CA ALA A 27 -6.30 3.34 0.81
C ALA A 27 -6.92 1.96 1.06
N VAL A 28 -7.69 1.44 0.10
CA VAL A 28 -8.24 0.07 0.15
C VAL A 28 -7.10 -0.94 0.31
N LYS A 29 -6.04 -0.82 -0.50
CA LYS A 29 -4.90 -1.74 -0.42
C LYS A 29 -4.18 -1.69 0.92
N ILE A 30 -3.98 -0.50 1.48
CA ILE A 30 -3.39 -0.33 2.81
C ILE A 30 -4.24 -1.01 3.88
N THR A 31 -5.57 -0.94 3.77
CA THR A 31 -6.51 -1.58 4.70
C THR A 31 -6.38 -3.10 4.69
N GLU A 32 -6.29 -3.70 3.49
CA GLU A 32 -6.05 -5.13 3.33
C GLU A 32 -4.71 -5.56 3.96
N LEU A 33 -3.68 -4.71 3.81
CA LEU A 33 -2.35 -4.98 4.34
C LEU A 33 -2.29 -4.81 5.87
N ASP A 34 -3.03 -3.87 6.45
CA ASP A 34 -3.13 -3.65 7.90
C ASP A 34 -3.63 -4.91 8.62
N GLN A 35 -4.68 -5.54 8.09
CA GLN A 35 -5.22 -6.80 8.62
C GLN A 35 -4.20 -7.95 8.65
N LYS A 36 -3.19 -7.90 7.77
CA LYS A 36 -2.20 -8.97 7.62
C LYS A 36 -0.89 -8.70 8.38
N TYR A 37 -0.44 -7.45 8.39
CA TYR A 37 0.92 -7.10 8.80
C TYR A 37 1.00 -6.18 10.02
N ALA A 38 -0.12 -5.57 10.45
CA ALA A 38 -0.12 -4.81 11.69
C ALA A 38 0.15 -5.74 12.90
N PRO A 39 0.97 -5.34 13.89
CA PRO A 39 1.36 -6.19 15.02
C PRO A 39 0.20 -6.73 15.89
N TYR A 40 -1.00 -6.13 15.81
CA TYR A 40 -2.22 -6.65 16.44
C TYR A 40 -3.39 -6.66 15.43
N SER A 41 -3.47 -7.70 14.61
CA SER A 41 -4.51 -7.86 13.57
C SER A 41 -5.96 -7.87 14.10
N ASN A 42 -6.14 -8.09 15.40
CA ASN A 42 -7.42 -8.06 16.11
C ASN A 42 -7.84 -6.66 16.61
N ILE A 43 -6.97 -5.66 16.53
CA ILE A 43 -7.25 -4.26 16.81
C ILE A 43 -6.76 -3.47 15.59
N SER A 44 -7.41 -3.70 14.44
CA SER A 44 -7.10 -2.89 13.27
C SER A 44 -7.29 -1.42 13.65
N ALA A 45 -6.23 -0.64 13.46
CA ALA A 45 -6.22 0.81 13.61
C ALA A 45 -7.21 1.52 12.69
N THR A 46 -7.71 0.75 11.73
CA THR A 46 -8.28 1.18 10.47
C THR A 46 -9.47 0.27 10.13
N PRO A 47 -10.62 0.42 10.83
CA PRO A 47 -11.83 -0.28 10.43
C PRO A 47 -12.13 0.01 8.94
N PRO A 48 -12.64 -0.96 8.16
CA PRO A 48 -12.85 -0.81 6.72
C PRO A 48 -13.68 0.41 6.30
N THR A 49 -14.56 0.89 7.18
CA THR A 49 -15.42 2.07 6.95
C THR A 49 -14.73 3.41 7.25
N THR A 50 -13.67 3.42 8.08
CA THR A 50 -13.01 4.64 8.60
C THR A 50 -11.93 5.19 7.65
N LEU A 51 -11.43 4.37 6.71
CA LEU A 51 -10.50 4.84 5.67
C LEU A 51 -11.15 5.59 4.51
N SER A 52 -12.46 5.51 4.36
CA SER A 52 -13.13 6.03 3.16
C SER A 52 -12.88 7.52 2.93
N ASN A 53 -12.75 8.34 3.99
CA ASN A 53 -12.44 9.77 3.87
C ASN A 53 -11.19 10.21 4.65
N ALA A 54 -11.04 9.79 5.91
CA ALA A 54 -9.93 10.29 6.75
C ALA A 54 -8.55 9.72 6.33
N GLY A 55 -8.52 8.48 5.82
CA GLY A 55 -7.32 7.88 5.23
C GLY A 55 -6.93 8.53 3.91
N MET A 56 -7.91 8.88 3.06
CA MET A 56 -7.66 9.62 1.83
C MET A 56 -7.15 11.04 2.11
N VAL A 57 -7.72 11.74 3.08
CA VAL A 57 -7.24 13.07 3.53
C VAL A 57 -5.79 12.98 4.03
N CYS A 58 -5.43 11.90 4.73
CA CYS A 58 -4.04 11.63 5.12
C CYS A 58 -3.12 11.48 3.89
N LEU A 59 -3.47 10.57 2.98
CA LEU A 59 -2.67 10.29 1.79
C LEU A 59 -2.58 11.50 0.85
N ALA A 60 -3.61 12.36 0.81
CA ALA A 60 -3.64 13.59 0.03
C ALA A 60 -2.63 14.64 0.51
N GLN A 61 -2.08 14.52 1.72
CA GLN A 61 -0.99 15.40 2.17
C GLN A 61 0.31 15.14 1.41
N VAL A 62 0.46 13.95 0.81
CA VAL A 62 1.66 13.52 0.08
C VAL A 62 1.45 13.78 -1.41
N SER A 63 2.39 14.50 -2.04
CA SER A 63 2.31 14.76 -3.48
C SER A 63 2.41 13.46 -4.29
N PRO A 64 1.81 13.36 -5.49
CA PRO A 64 1.90 12.16 -6.31
C PRO A 64 3.34 11.71 -6.62
N GLU A 65 4.24 12.67 -6.87
CA GLU A 65 5.66 12.40 -7.12
C GLU A 65 6.38 11.80 -5.90
N LEU A 66 6.08 12.33 -4.70
CA LEU A 66 6.58 11.79 -3.44
C LEU A 66 5.99 10.39 -3.17
N MET A 67 4.68 10.21 -3.40
CA MET A 67 4.00 8.93 -3.26
C MET A 67 4.63 7.84 -4.14
N ILE A 68 4.87 8.14 -5.42
CA ILE A 68 5.56 7.23 -6.34
C ILE A 68 6.95 6.90 -5.79
N SER A 69 7.69 7.89 -5.32
CA SER A 69 9.06 7.68 -4.81
C SER A 69 9.09 6.89 -3.50
N LEU A 70 8.07 7.02 -2.65
CA LEU A 70 7.87 6.19 -1.46
C LEU A 70 7.60 4.74 -1.86
N LEU A 71 6.61 4.51 -2.73
CA LEU A 71 6.16 3.18 -3.16
C LEU A 71 7.18 2.44 -4.04
N ASP A 72 8.04 3.17 -4.75
CA ASP A 72 9.18 2.62 -5.47
C ASP A 72 10.43 2.44 -4.58
N ASN A 73 10.37 2.80 -3.28
CA ASN A 73 11.51 2.79 -2.36
C ASN A 73 12.71 3.60 -2.86
N THR A 74 12.47 4.74 -3.50
CA THR A 74 13.48 5.61 -4.16
C THR A 74 13.57 7.03 -3.63
N LEU A 75 12.76 7.39 -2.64
CA LEU A 75 12.69 8.74 -2.06
C LEU A 75 14.07 9.33 -1.77
N VAL A 76 14.91 8.68 -0.94
CA VAL A 76 16.21 9.25 -0.54
C VAL A 76 17.13 9.47 -1.74
N GLN A 77 17.24 8.46 -2.63
CA GLN A 77 18.09 8.55 -3.81
C GLN A 77 17.64 9.68 -4.75
N LYS A 78 16.35 9.74 -5.06
CA LYS A 78 15.80 10.77 -5.94
C LYS A 78 15.94 12.17 -5.34
N TRP A 79 15.75 12.31 -4.03
CA TRP A 79 15.95 13.58 -3.35
C TRP A 79 17.41 14.04 -3.40
N LYS A 80 18.36 13.15 -3.07
CA LYS A 80 19.80 13.47 -3.08
C LYS A 80 20.33 13.80 -4.47
N THR A 81 19.79 13.17 -5.50
CA THR A 81 20.15 13.44 -6.90
C THR A 81 19.44 14.67 -7.48
N GLY A 82 18.52 15.28 -6.73
CA GLY A 82 17.69 16.40 -7.20
C GLY A 82 16.63 15.99 -8.22
N ALA A 83 16.39 14.69 -8.41
CA ALA A 83 15.39 14.15 -9.32
C ALA A 83 13.96 14.37 -8.84
N ILE A 84 13.76 14.61 -7.54
CA ILE A 84 12.50 15.10 -6.96
C ILE A 84 12.79 16.30 -6.07
N VAL A 85 11.86 17.26 -6.04
CA VAL A 85 11.90 18.37 -5.10
C VAL A 85 10.94 18.08 -3.96
N ILE A 86 11.48 17.92 -2.76
CA ILE A 86 10.65 17.77 -1.57
C ILE A 86 10.11 19.15 -1.19
N ASN A 87 8.79 19.30 -1.17
CA ASN A 87 8.12 20.52 -0.72
C ASN A 87 8.55 20.87 0.72
N ASP A 88 8.66 22.16 1.03
CA ASP A 88 9.08 22.60 2.36
C ASP A 88 8.19 22.04 3.49
N TRP A 89 6.93 21.75 3.20
CA TRP A 89 5.99 21.05 4.08
C TRP A 89 6.45 19.65 4.55
N HIS A 90 7.10 18.90 3.66
CA HIS A 90 7.62 17.55 3.90
C HIS A 90 9.09 17.56 4.34
N ARG A 91 9.80 18.66 4.08
CA ARG A 91 11.07 18.94 4.75
C ARG A 91 10.74 19.20 6.23
N ILE A 92 11.64 18.83 7.15
CA ILE A 92 11.52 19.26 8.55
C ILE A 92 12.26 20.61 8.76
N PRO A 93 11.76 21.72 8.20
CA PRO A 93 11.85 23.01 8.84
C PRO A 93 10.48 23.63 9.12
N ARG A 94 10.44 24.46 10.15
CA ARG A 94 9.24 25.07 10.75
C ARG A 94 8.48 25.91 9.72
N ALA A 95 7.17 25.71 9.60
CA ALA A 95 6.28 26.70 8.98
C ALA A 95 6.16 27.95 9.87
N VAL A 96 6.26 27.82 11.21
CA VAL A 96 6.32 28.97 12.15
C VAL A 96 7.38 28.76 13.25
N PRO A 97 8.36 29.68 13.42
CA PRO A 97 9.34 29.59 14.50
C PRO A 97 8.72 29.62 15.90
N GLY A 98 8.90 28.53 16.67
CA GLY A 98 8.53 28.47 18.10
C GLY A 98 7.21 27.78 18.41
N GLU A 99 6.50 27.31 17.39
CA GLU A 99 5.23 26.59 17.55
C GLU A 99 5.42 25.08 17.35
N ASN A 100 4.60 24.27 18.03
CA ASN A 100 4.61 22.82 17.88
C ASN A 100 4.07 22.45 16.49
N GLU A 101 4.76 21.57 15.78
CA GLU A 101 4.31 21.06 14.49
C GLU A 101 4.20 19.55 14.53
N PRO A 102 3.08 19.03 15.05
CA PRO A 102 2.93 17.62 15.22
C PRO A 102 2.89 16.90 13.88
N ALA A 103 3.75 15.90 13.71
CA ALA A 103 3.84 15.16 12.46
C ALA A 103 4.11 13.67 12.66
N ILE A 104 3.60 12.89 11.71
CA ILE A 104 4.13 11.58 11.36
C ILE A 104 5.28 11.80 10.39
N TYR A 105 6.44 11.26 10.70
CA TYR A 105 7.65 11.37 9.89
C TYR A 105 8.32 10.01 9.74
N VAL A 106 9.14 9.91 8.72
CA VAL A 106 9.91 8.71 8.39
C VAL A 106 11.40 8.99 8.52
N ASN A 107 12.12 8.02 9.06
CA ASN A 107 13.57 7.98 9.12
C ASN A 107 14.09 6.91 8.16
N TYR A 108 14.86 7.31 7.15
CA TYR A 108 15.58 6.42 6.26
C TYR A 108 17.06 6.44 6.56
N PHE A 109 17.66 5.26 6.68
CA PHE A 109 19.10 5.11 6.81
C PHE A 109 19.66 4.53 5.51
N ALA A 110 20.45 5.32 4.78
CA ALA A 110 20.93 4.98 3.45
C ALA A 110 22.35 5.48 3.21
N ALA A 111 23.01 4.96 2.18
CA ALA A 111 24.34 5.43 1.77
C ALA A 111 24.33 6.90 1.34
N ALA A 112 25.51 7.49 1.16
CA ALA A 112 25.67 8.90 0.79
C ALA A 112 24.92 9.29 -0.50
N ASP A 113 24.73 8.36 -1.43
CA ASP A 113 23.98 8.53 -2.69
C ASP A 113 22.50 8.09 -2.61
N GLY A 114 22.04 7.66 -1.42
CA GLY A 114 20.68 7.21 -1.17
C GLY A 114 20.41 5.74 -1.54
N THR A 115 21.45 4.99 -1.88
CA THR A 115 21.36 3.55 -2.19
C THR A 115 21.41 2.66 -0.93
N GLY A 116 21.20 1.36 -1.17
CA GLY A 116 21.21 0.32 -0.15
C GLY A 116 22.54 -0.42 -0.03
N LEU A 117 22.46 -1.66 0.45
CA LEU A 117 23.56 -2.61 0.43
C LEU A 117 23.38 -3.59 -0.73
N SER A 118 24.47 -4.04 -1.33
CA SER A 118 24.39 -5.20 -2.24
C SER A 118 23.87 -6.44 -1.49
N ILE A 119 23.32 -7.44 -2.19
CA ILE A 119 22.80 -8.66 -1.53
C ILE A 119 23.86 -9.33 -0.63
N ALA A 120 25.11 -9.43 -1.11
CA ALA A 120 26.20 -10.00 -0.34
C ALA A 120 26.53 -9.17 0.91
N GLU A 121 26.52 -7.84 0.80
CA GLU A 121 26.71 -6.95 1.95
C GLU A 121 25.54 -7.04 2.93
N TYR A 122 24.31 -7.17 2.44
CA TYR A 122 23.13 -7.33 3.29
C TYR A 122 23.20 -8.63 4.12
N GLN A 123 23.73 -9.72 3.54
CA GLN A 123 24.00 -10.95 4.29
C GLN A 123 25.03 -10.74 5.41
N VAL A 124 26.15 -10.07 5.12
CA VAL A 124 27.17 -9.74 6.14
C VAL A 124 26.59 -8.81 7.22
N TYR A 125 25.72 -7.87 6.85
CA TYR A 125 24.97 -7.05 7.77
C TYR A 125 24.11 -7.91 8.71
N LEU A 126 23.34 -8.88 8.19
CA LEU A 126 22.51 -9.75 9.01
C LEU A 126 23.31 -10.65 9.95
N GLU A 127 24.47 -11.15 9.51
CA GLU A 127 25.39 -11.89 10.39
C GLU A 127 25.80 -11.04 11.61
N ALA A 128 26.13 -9.77 11.37
CA ALA A 128 26.52 -8.83 12.41
C ALA A 128 25.35 -8.43 13.32
N MET A 129 24.16 -8.20 12.76
CA MET A 129 22.93 -7.95 13.53
C MET A 129 22.64 -9.12 14.46
N SER A 130 22.65 -10.35 13.93
CA SER A 130 22.42 -11.58 14.69
C SER A 130 23.42 -11.72 15.85
N ALA A 131 24.71 -11.53 15.56
CA ALA A 131 25.77 -11.61 16.56
C ALA A 131 25.60 -10.57 17.68
N ALA A 132 25.25 -9.33 17.33
CA ALA A 132 25.00 -8.26 18.29
C ALA A 132 23.76 -8.52 19.16
N MET A 133 22.65 -8.97 18.57
CA MET A 133 21.42 -9.30 19.30
C MET A 133 21.62 -10.49 20.26
N LEU A 134 22.42 -11.49 19.87
CA LEU A 134 22.73 -12.64 20.71
C LEU A 134 23.84 -12.39 21.74
N GLY A 135 24.49 -11.22 21.69
CA GLY A 135 25.63 -10.92 22.56
C GLY A 135 26.81 -11.87 22.34
N LYS A 136 27.04 -12.33 21.10
CA LYS A 136 28.13 -13.26 20.76
C LYS A 136 29.12 -12.67 19.78
N ASN A 137 30.39 -13.02 19.94
CA ASN A 137 31.37 -12.83 18.89
C ASN A 137 31.10 -13.80 17.73
N ALA A 138 31.22 -13.31 16.50
CA ALA A 138 30.89 -14.11 15.31
C ALA A 138 31.93 -13.94 14.19
N MET A 139 31.89 -14.90 13.27
CA MET A 139 32.46 -14.74 11.94
C MET A 139 31.51 -13.85 11.16
N VAL A 140 31.97 -12.68 10.73
CA VAL A 140 31.19 -11.70 9.96
C VAL A 140 31.93 -11.45 8.65
N GLY A 141 31.33 -11.87 7.54
CA GLY A 141 31.97 -11.83 6.21
C GLY A 141 33.26 -12.65 6.19
N GLY A 142 33.24 -13.85 6.78
CA GLY A 142 34.39 -14.76 6.82
C GLY A 142 35.55 -14.33 7.73
N LYS A 143 35.40 -13.25 8.52
CA LYS A 143 36.43 -12.76 9.46
C LYS A 143 35.91 -12.77 10.88
N LYS A 144 36.72 -13.23 11.83
CA LYS A 144 36.39 -13.11 13.27
C LYS A 144 36.41 -11.63 13.66
N ARG A 145 35.26 -11.09 14.08
CA ARG A 145 35.14 -9.70 14.53
C ARG A 145 34.51 -9.66 15.91
N ASP A 146 35.10 -8.88 16.81
CA ASP A 146 34.44 -8.47 18.06
C ASP A 146 33.44 -7.37 17.74
N ILE A 147 32.26 -7.78 17.26
CA ILE A 147 31.24 -6.86 16.76
C ILE A 147 30.62 -6.05 17.92
N ILE A 148 30.47 -6.67 19.09
CA ILE A 148 29.85 -6.07 20.27
C ILE A 148 30.69 -4.90 20.75
N ARG A 149 32.00 -5.13 20.97
CA ARG A 149 32.89 -4.06 21.42
C ARG A 149 32.95 -2.92 20.42
N LYS A 150 32.97 -3.22 19.11
CA LYS A 150 33.00 -2.18 18.07
C LYS A 150 31.71 -1.36 18.05
N ILE A 151 30.55 -2.00 18.20
CA ILE A 151 29.25 -1.32 18.32
C ILE A 151 29.22 -0.43 19.56
N ASP A 152 29.68 -0.92 20.71
CA ASP A 152 29.69 -0.14 21.95
C ASP A 152 30.60 1.10 21.85
N VAL A 153 31.78 0.94 21.25
CA VAL A 153 32.69 2.07 20.96
C VAL A 153 32.04 3.07 20.01
N TYR A 154 31.41 2.59 18.92
CA TYR A 154 30.73 3.43 17.95
C TYR A 154 29.58 4.22 18.58
N TYR A 155 28.71 3.52 19.34
CA TYR A 155 27.59 4.11 20.05
C TYR A 155 28.06 5.20 21.03
N LYS A 156 29.02 4.88 21.91
CA LYS A 156 29.56 5.83 22.89
C LYS A 156 30.14 7.07 22.22
N LYS A 157 30.86 6.91 21.11
CA LYS A 157 31.42 8.05 20.36
C LYS A 157 30.32 8.97 19.80
N ARG A 158 29.19 8.40 19.37
CA ARG A 158 28.11 9.13 18.70
C ARG A 158 27.10 9.76 19.68
N THR A 159 26.91 9.14 20.84
CA THR A 159 25.89 9.57 21.82
C THR A 159 26.47 10.31 23.02
N GLY A 160 27.73 10.02 23.39
CA GLY A 160 28.33 10.47 24.65
C GLY A 160 27.86 9.68 25.88
N GLU A 161 26.99 8.68 25.71
CA GLU A 161 26.42 7.90 26.80
C GLU A 161 27.47 7.01 27.47
N GLN A 162 27.37 6.84 28.80
CA GLN A 162 28.25 5.93 29.53
C GLN A 162 27.79 4.48 29.46
N THR A 163 26.48 4.25 29.29
CA THR A 163 25.92 2.90 29.16
C THR A 163 26.25 2.31 27.79
N PRO A 164 26.89 1.13 27.73
CA PRO A 164 27.14 0.43 26.46
C PRO A 164 25.82 0.07 25.76
N PHE A 165 25.82 0.09 24.42
CA PHE A 165 24.64 -0.24 23.64
C PHE A 165 24.25 -1.71 23.81
N SER A 166 25.22 -2.60 23.94
CA SER A 166 25.03 -4.02 24.24
C SER A 166 24.15 -4.26 25.47
N ARG A 167 24.29 -3.43 26.52
CA ARG A 167 23.44 -3.49 27.72
C ARG A 167 21.99 -3.08 27.43
N LEU A 168 21.78 -2.10 26.54
CA LEU A 168 20.43 -1.72 26.09
C LEU A 168 19.76 -2.85 25.30
N LEU A 169 20.51 -3.54 24.45
CA LEU A 169 20.01 -4.70 23.68
C LEU A 169 19.61 -5.86 24.60
N LEU A 170 20.44 -6.18 25.58
CA LEU A 170 20.17 -7.23 26.58
C LEU A 170 18.86 -6.99 27.33
N ASN A 171 18.60 -5.74 27.72
CA ASN A 171 17.40 -5.38 28.48
C ASN A 171 16.12 -5.35 27.62
N ALA A 172 16.25 -5.22 26.30
CA ALA A 172 15.11 -5.03 25.41
C ALA A 172 14.46 -6.33 24.95
N HIS A 173 15.10 -7.49 25.17
CA HIS A 173 14.58 -8.81 24.78
C HIS A 173 14.05 -8.87 23.33
N LEU A 174 14.79 -8.27 22.39
CA LEU A 174 14.41 -8.25 20.97
C LEU A 174 14.22 -9.68 20.45
N ASP A 175 13.12 -9.93 19.72
CA ASP A 175 12.86 -11.22 19.09
C ASP A 175 13.81 -11.45 17.90
N HIS A 176 14.98 -11.99 18.22
CA HIS A 176 16.01 -12.35 17.24
C HIS A 176 15.50 -13.32 16.18
N PHE A 177 14.75 -14.35 16.57
CA PHE A 177 14.29 -15.37 15.64
C PHE A 177 13.30 -14.80 14.63
N GLU A 178 12.35 -13.99 15.10
CA GLU A 178 11.38 -13.34 14.23
C GLU A 178 12.04 -12.33 13.28
N PHE A 179 12.95 -11.49 13.79
CA PHE A 179 13.71 -10.56 12.97
C PHE A 179 14.47 -11.29 11.87
N MET A 180 15.26 -12.31 12.22
CA MET A 180 16.03 -13.08 11.23
C MET A 180 15.13 -13.79 10.22
N ARG A 181 13.97 -14.31 10.65
CA ARG A 181 13.01 -14.96 9.75
C ARG A 181 12.51 -13.99 8.67
N TYR A 182 12.11 -12.77 9.03
CA TYR A 182 11.61 -11.80 8.04
C TYR A 182 12.74 -11.26 7.15
N GLN A 183 13.91 -10.97 7.71
CA GLN A 183 15.05 -10.50 6.91
C GLN A 183 15.53 -11.55 5.89
N ASN A 184 15.52 -12.84 6.25
CA ASN A 184 15.84 -13.91 5.30
C ASN A 184 14.81 -14.02 4.16
N LYS A 185 13.52 -13.74 4.43
CA LYS A 185 12.50 -13.66 3.37
C LYS A 185 12.82 -12.53 2.38
N VAL A 186 13.26 -11.37 2.88
CA VAL A 186 13.67 -10.22 2.06
C VAL A 186 14.84 -10.59 1.15
N ILE A 187 15.90 -11.21 1.68
CA ILE A 187 17.05 -11.66 0.87
C ILE A 187 16.62 -12.63 -0.22
N ASN A 188 15.81 -13.64 0.12
CA ASN A 188 15.36 -14.65 -0.84
C ASN A 188 14.51 -14.03 -1.95
N ALA A 189 13.60 -13.10 -1.59
CA ALA A 189 12.78 -12.39 -2.54
C ALA A 189 13.61 -11.46 -3.45
N ALA A 190 14.57 -10.72 -2.89
CA ALA A 190 15.48 -9.86 -3.64
C ALA A 190 16.34 -10.66 -4.64
N THR A 191 16.90 -11.78 -4.19
CA THR A 191 17.69 -12.68 -5.02
C THR A 191 16.84 -13.24 -6.18
N LYS A 192 15.62 -13.69 -5.88
CA LYS A 192 14.69 -14.20 -6.91
C LYS A 192 14.28 -13.13 -7.92
N ALA A 193 14.16 -11.88 -7.48
CA ALA A 193 13.85 -10.74 -8.33
C ALA A 193 15.05 -10.25 -9.17
N GLY A 194 16.25 -10.80 -8.97
CA GLY A 194 17.46 -10.33 -9.65
C GLY A 194 17.89 -8.93 -9.22
N ALA A 195 17.51 -8.49 -8.02
CA ALA A 195 17.93 -7.20 -7.48
C ALA A 195 19.44 -7.19 -7.22
N LEU A 196 20.08 -6.05 -7.43
CA LEU A 196 21.49 -5.84 -7.11
C LEU A 196 21.68 -5.31 -5.69
N GLU A 197 20.66 -4.65 -5.14
CA GLU A 197 20.71 -4.06 -3.81
C GLU A 197 19.40 -4.22 -3.03
N ILE A 198 19.54 -4.18 -1.70
CA ILE A 198 18.45 -4.11 -0.74
C ILE A 198 18.64 -2.82 0.06
N ARG A 199 17.61 -1.97 0.03
CA ARG A 199 17.54 -0.74 0.82
C ARG A 199 16.91 -1.04 2.17
N PHE A 200 17.41 -0.39 3.22
CA PHE A 200 16.79 -0.50 4.52
C PHE A 200 15.38 0.13 4.47
N PRO A 201 14.36 -0.55 5.02
CA PRO A 201 13.05 0.04 5.20
C PRO A 201 13.17 1.26 6.13
N GLY A 202 12.29 2.24 5.94
CA GLY A 202 12.26 3.36 6.88
C GLY A 202 11.61 2.97 8.20
N GLU A 203 11.84 3.78 9.22
CA GLU A 203 11.09 3.76 10.48
C GLU A 203 10.09 4.91 10.47
N VAL A 204 8.81 4.64 10.73
CA VAL A 204 7.79 5.67 10.90
C VAL A 204 7.61 5.99 12.38
N ARG A 205 7.47 7.28 12.70
CA ARG A 205 7.20 7.76 14.06
C ARG A 205 6.29 8.98 14.07
N TRP A 206 5.70 9.22 15.23
CA TRP A 206 4.99 10.43 15.60
C TRP A 206 5.83 11.31 16.54
N SER A 207 5.72 12.65 16.42
CA SER A 207 6.18 13.59 17.46
C SER A 207 5.43 14.93 17.40
N PHE A 208 5.27 15.58 18.55
CA PHE A 208 4.90 17.00 18.65
C PHE A 208 6.04 17.95 18.28
N ASP A 209 7.28 17.60 18.65
CA ASP A 209 8.49 18.35 18.35
C ASP A 209 9.40 17.47 17.49
N VAL A 210 9.15 17.53 16.18
CA VAL A 210 9.80 16.68 15.19
C VAL A 210 11.28 17.06 15.02
N ASP A 211 11.61 18.35 15.02
CA ASP A 211 12.97 18.86 14.89
C ASP A 211 13.87 18.37 16.04
N GLN A 212 13.40 18.49 17.29
CA GLN A 212 14.17 18.00 18.43
C GLN A 212 14.32 16.47 18.42
N CYS A 213 13.27 15.74 18.03
CA CYS A 213 13.35 14.29 17.87
C CYS A 213 14.40 13.90 16.83
N ILE A 214 14.39 14.49 15.64
CA ILE A 214 15.35 14.17 14.57
C ILE A 214 16.78 14.46 15.00
N LYS A 215 17.03 15.58 15.71
CA LYS A 215 18.36 15.88 16.27
C LYS A 215 18.84 14.81 17.26
N LYS A 216 17.95 14.25 18.07
CA LYS A 216 18.26 13.11 18.96
C LYS A 216 18.50 11.83 18.15
N HIS A 217 17.72 11.60 17.12
CA HIS A 217 17.79 10.43 16.26
C HIS A 217 19.12 10.33 15.49
N GLN A 218 19.60 11.46 14.97
CA GLN A 218 20.92 11.55 14.34
C GLN A 218 22.06 11.15 15.29
N LYS A 219 21.84 11.29 16.60
CA LYS A 219 22.74 10.89 17.69
C LYS A 219 22.39 9.51 18.29
N LEU A 220 21.68 8.64 17.58
CA LEU A 220 21.27 7.29 18.03
C LEU A 220 20.43 7.28 19.32
N GLN A 221 19.68 8.35 19.60
CA GLN A 221 18.75 8.43 20.72
C GLN A 221 17.32 8.49 20.17
N GLY A 222 16.31 8.00 20.90
CA GLY A 222 14.88 8.15 20.55
C GLY A 222 14.32 7.21 19.47
N ASN A 223 15.13 6.76 18.50
CA ASN A 223 14.74 5.81 17.45
C ASN A 223 14.43 4.40 17.99
N GLU A 224 13.75 3.60 17.17
CA GLU A 224 13.59 2.16 17.36
C GLU A 224 14.96 1.49 17.55
N LEU A 225 15.01 0.54 18.50
CA LEU A 225 16.26 -0.04 18.93
C LEU A 225 16.96 -0.82 17.79
N LEU A 226 16.18 -1.44 16.91
CA LEU A 226 16.69 -2.15 15.72
C LEU A 226 17.25 -1.20 14.66
N LEU A 227 16.65 -0.02 14.47
CA LEU A 227 17.23 1.00 13.59
C LEU A 227 18.55 1.52 14.17
N ARG A 228 18.60 1.81 15.48
CA ARG A 228 19.86 2.21 16.15
C ARG A 228 20.94 1.15 16.03
N LEU A 229 20.58 -0.12 16.21
CA LEU A 229 21.51 -1.24 16.01
C LEU A 229 21.99 -1.32 14.56
N THR A 230 21.09 -1.15 13.58
CA THR A 230 21.44 -1.10 12.15
C THR A 230 22.45 0.00 11.85
N MET A 231 22.21 1.21 12.37
CA MET A 231 23.13 2.34 12.22
C MET A 231 24.52 2.05 12.81
N CYS A 232 24.57 1.42 14.00
CA CYS A 232 25.83 1.00 14.60
C CYS A 232 26.55 -0.08 13.78
N VAL A 233 25.85 -1.13 13.36
CA VAL A 233 26.41 -2.25 12.60
C VAL A 233 26.99 -1.75 11.28
N VAL A 234 26.20 -1.01 10.50
CA VAL A 234 26.63 -0.49 9.20
C VAL A 234 27.79 0.49 9.37
N GLY A 235 27.74 1.38 10.37
CA GLY A 235 28.83 2.31 10.68
C GLY A 235 30.13 1.63 11.10
N VAL A 236 30.06 0.43 11.67
CA VAL A 236 31.23 -0.40 12.02
C VAL A 236 31.75 -1.20 10.83
N LEU A 237 30.86 -1.71 9.98
CA LEU A 237 31.23 -2.57 8.85
C LEU A 237 31.75 -1.78 7.65
N TRP A 238 31.15 -0.62 7.37
CA TRP A 238 31.44 0.22 6.19
C TRP A 238 31.52 1.71 6.57
N PRO A 239 32.51 2.13 7.38
CA PRO A 239 32.67 3.52 7.78
C PRO A 239 32.83 4.49 6.60
N ASP A 240 33.39 4.02 5.49
CA ASP A 240 33.73 4.85 4.32
C ASP A 240 32.56 5.06 3.34
N LYS A 241 31.44 4.31 3.51
CA LYS A 241 30.27 4.45 2.62
C LYS A 241 29.38 5.66 2.92
N GLY A 242 29.68 6.40 4.00
CA GLY A 242 28.99 7.66 4.32
C GLY A 242 27.49 7.49 4.58
N PHE A 243 27.08 6.41 5.26
CA PHE A 243 25.66 6.20 5.59
C PHE A 243 25.15 7.29 6.54
N GLU A 244 23.95 7.78 6.25
CA GLU A 244 23.31 8.85 7.02
C GLU A 244 21.82 8.62 7.20
N LEU A 245 21.27 9.27 8.23
CA LEU A 245 19.85 9.26 8.54
C LEU A 245 19.19 10.47 7.89
N SER A 246 18.34 10.22 6.90
CA SER A 246 17.49 11.23 6.26
C SER A 246 16.08 11.12 6.84
N SER A 247 15.51 12.25 7.27
CA SER A 247 14.17 12.30 7.86
C SER A 247 13.25 13.15 7.01
N PHE A 248 12.00 12.71 6.84
CA PHE A 248 10.97 13.44 6.07
C PHE A 248 9.65 13.42 6.82
N ALA A 249 8.96 14.56 6.92
CA ALA A 249 7.58 14.58 7.40
C ALA A 249 6.69 13.95 6.31
N LEU A 250 5.88 12.97 6.68
CA LEU A 250 4.89 12.35 5.80
C LEU A 250 3.54 13.04 5.94
N PHE A 251 3.07 13.20 7.18
CA PHE A 251 1.75 13.73 7.49
C PHE A 251 1.84 14.71 8.65
N ARG A 252 1.15 15.84 8.55
CA ARG A 252 0.88 16.71 9.71
C ARG A 252 -0.39 16.24 10.41
N VAL A 253 -0.36 16.31 11.73
CA VAL A 253 -1.42 15.82 12.59
C VAL A 253 -2.04 17.00 13.30
N ILE A 254 -3.36 17.13 13.18
CA ILE A 254 -4.12 18.24 13.76
C ILE A 254 -4.99 17.81 14.93
N SER A 255 -5.13 16.51 15.16
CA SER A 255 -5.85 15.97 16.31
C SER A 255 -5.21 14.67 16.78
N TRP A 256 -5.32 14.41 18.08
CA TRP A 256 -4.78 13.17 18.66
C TRP A 256 -5.41 11.90 18.04
N ALA A 257 -6.67 12.00 17.57
CA ALA A 257 -7.39 10.89 16.94
C ALA A 257 -6.76 10.44 15.60
N GLN A 258 -6.01 11.32 14.93
CA GLN A 258 -5.35 11.01 13.66
C GLN A 258 -4.03 10.25 13.83
N VAL A 259 -3.35 10.41 14.97
CA VAL A 259 -1.99 9.90 15.20
C VAL A 259 -1.89 8.41 14.86
N HIS A 260 -2.79 7.60 15.42
CA HIS A 260 -2.77 6.15 15.26
C HIS A 260 -2.90 5.72 13.80
N MET A 261 -3.92 6.26 13.13
CA MET A 261 -4.24 5.94 11.75
C MET A 261 -3.14 6.42 10.80
N PHE A 262 -2.61 7.63 11.01
CA PHE A 262 -1.60 8.19 10.13
C PHE A 262 -0.25 7.46 10.30
N GLU A 263 0.10 7.07 11.54
CA GLU A 263 1.28 6.25 11.79
C GLU A 263 1.14 4.85 11.15
N SER A 264 -0.05 4.23 11.19
CA SER A 264 -0.26 2.95 10.51
C SER A 264 -0.15 3.09 8.99
N ILE A 265 -0.85 4.07 8.40
CA ILE A 265 -0.77 4.37 6.96
C ILE A 265 0.68 4.59 6.53
N GLY A 266 1.43 5.41 7.27
CA GLY A 266 2.85 5.67 6.99
C GLY A 266 3.68 4.40 7.06
N SER A 267 3.45 3.57 8.09
CA SER A 267 4.17 2.30 8.28
C SER A 267 3.93 1.33 7.14
N HIS A 268 2.73 1.32 6.55
CA HIS A 268 2.44 0.55 5.36
C HIS A 268 3.14 1.07 4.12
N LEU A 269 3.04 2.38 3.83
CA LEU A 269 3.61 2.99 2.62
C LEU A 269 5.09 2.68 2.42
N ILE A 270 5.82 2.47 3.52
CA ILE A 270 7.27 2.30 3.50
C ILE A 270 7.73 0.97 4.11
N ASN A 271 6.81 0.01 4.28
CA ASN A 271 7.08 -1.33 4.80
C ASN A 271 7.80 -1.35 6.18
N SER A 272 7.43 -0.45 7.09
CA SER A 272 8.09 -0.33 8.40
C SER A 272 7.77 -1.45 9.36
N TYR A 273 6.65 -2.16 9.21
CA TYR A 273 6.30 -3.23 10.15
C TYR A 273 7.23 -4.44 10.06
N ALA A 274 7.43 -5.11 11.19
CA ALA A 274 8.22 -6.33 11.30
C ALA A 274 7.84 -7.39 10.25
N GLY A 275 6.54 -7.54 9.97
CA GLY A 275 6.02 -8.49 8.98
C GLY A 275 6.57 -8.29 7.56
N TYR A 276 6.98 -7.08 7.21
CA TYR A 276 7.67 -6.76 5.94
C TYR A 276 9.19 -6.92 6.00
N GLY A 277 9.76 -7.13 7.19
CA GLY A 277 11.18 -6.96 7.47
C GLY A 277 11.56 -5.54 7.89
N GLY A 278 10.61 -4.72 8.32
CA GLY A 278 10.82 -3.36 8.80
C GLY A 278 11.36 -3.25 10.24
N PHE A 279 11.47 -2.02 10.76
CA PHE A 279 12.00 -1.74 12.10
C PHE A 279 10.92 -1.49 13.18
N ASN A 280 9.68 -1.23 12.79
CA ASN A 280 8.55 -1.02 13.71
C ASN A 280 7.96 -2.38 14.11
N PHE A 281 8.45 -2.94 15.22
CA PHE A 281 7.97 -4.22 15.78
C PHE A 281 6.79 -4.06 16.75
N SER A 282 6.56 -2.85 17.26
CA SER A 282 5.40 -2.47 18.06
C SER A 282 4.32 -1.84 17.18
N THR A 283 3.07 -1.88 17.65
CA THR A 283 1.94 -1.23 16.95
C THR A 283 2.15 0.27 16.81
N SER A 284 1.57 0.82 15.73
CA SER A 284 1.22 2.24 15.66
C SER A 284 0.56 2.68 16.96
N GLY A 285 0.87 3.88 17.44
CA GLY A 285 0.13 4.51 18.54
C GLY A 285 0.45 4.06 19.95
N VAL A 286 1.49 3.26 20.20
CA VAL A 286 2.07 3.15 21.57
C VAL A 286 2.50 4.54 22.10
N THR A 287 2.72 5.49 21.19
CA THR A 287 2.98 6.92 21.45
C THR A 287 1.72 7.80 21.58
N ILE A 288 0.49 7.29 21.42
CA ILE A 288 -0.78 8.05 21.60
C ILE A 288 -0.85 8.66 23.00
N SER A 289 -0.26 8.02 24.00
CA SER A 289 -0.21 8.54 25.37
C SER A 289 0.39 9.97 25.43
N SER A 290 1.33 10.31 24.55
CA SER A 290 1.83 11.68 24.44
C SER A 290 0.83 12.62 23.79
N ALA A 291 0.15 12.18 22.72
CA ALA A 291 -0.89 12.91 22.00
C ALA A 291 -2.11 13.23 22.87
N ALA A 292 -2.58 12.23 23.63
CA ALA A 292 -3.73 12.35 24.52
C ALA A 292 -3.48 13.23 25.76
N ARG A 293 -2.21 13.48 26.11
CA ARG A 293 -1.83 14.36 27.24
C ARG A 293 -1.84 15.84 26.88
N ALA A 294 -1.87 16.21 25.60
CA ALA A 294 -1.96 17.60 25.20
C ALA A 294 -3.37 18.16 25.46
N SER A 295 -3.45 19.44 25.86
CA SER A 295 -4.72 20.08 26.16
C SER A 295 -5.57 20.31 24.90
N PRO A 296 -6.91 20.37 25.01
CA PRO A 296 -7.78 20.71 23.88
C PRO A 296 -7.40 22.05 23.20
N ALA A 297 -7.01 23.05 23.98
CA ALA A 297 -6.56 24.35 23.46
C ALA A 297 -5.31 24.24 22.58
N THR A 298 -4.37 23.35 22.91
CA THR A 298 -3.20 23.07 22.06
C THR A 298 -3.63 22.52 20.71
N TRP A 299 -4.57 21.58 20.69
CA TRP A 299 -5.08 20.99 19.45
C TRP A 299 -5.90 21.96 18.62
N GLU A 300 -6.68 22.83 19.26
CA GLU A 300 -7.42 23.91 18.59
C GLU A 300 -6.46 24.91 17.92
N HIS A 301 -5.39 25.31 18.61
CA HIS A 301 -4.34 26.14 18.04
C HIS A 301 -3.71 25.49 16.80
N ILE A 302 -3.33 24.21 16.92
CA ILE A 302 -2.75 23.43 15.81
C ILE A 302 -3.73 23.34 14.62
N ALA A 303 -5.01 23.06 14.88
CA ALA A 303 -6.02 22.97 13.82
C ALA A 303 -6.20 24.30 13.09
N ASN A 304 -6.17 25.43 13.83
CA ASN A 304 -6.28 26.77 13.26
C ASN A 304 -5.06 27.14 12.40
N GLN A 305 -3.84 26.78 12.85
CA GLN A 305 -2.61 26.98 12.07
C GLN A 305 -2.66 26.28 10.71
N TYR A 306 -3.24 25.07 10.66
CA TYR A 306 -3.26 24.24 9.46
C TYR A 306 -4.56 24.30 8.64
N HIS A 307 -5.47 25.22 8.98
CA HIS A 307 -6.80 25.32 8.36
C HIS A 307 -6.76 25.42 6.83
N GLN A 308 -5.84 26.22 6.27
CA GLN A 308 -5.71 26.38 4.81
C GLN A 308 -5.26 25.10 4.09
N VAL A 309 -4.41 24.28 4.73
CA VAL A 309 -3.90 23.04 4.13
C VAL A 309 -4.97 21.95 4.15
N LEU A 310 -5.82 21.95 5.18
CA LEU A 310 -6.97 21.04 5.27
C LEU A 310 -7.98 21.27 4.16
N VAL A 311 -8.17 22.52 3.74
CA VAL A 311 -9.05 22.85 2.61
C VAL A 311 -8.53 22.18 1.33
N TYR A 312 -7.23 22.25 1.04
CA TYR A 312 -6.64 21.57 -0.12
C TYR A 312 -6.75 20.04 -0.06
N SER A 313 -6.42 19.43 1.09
CA SER A 313 -6.52 17.97 1.24
C SER A 313 -7.98 17.48 1.17
N THR A 314 -8.92 18.29 1.65
CA THR A 314 -10.36 17.98 1.60
C THR A 314 -10.87 18.09 0.17
N ILE A 315 -10.53 19.16 -0.57
CA ILE A 315 -10.88 19.32 -1.98
C ILE A 315 -10.30 18.18 -2.83
N ALA A 316 -9.03 17.82 -2.62
CA ALA A 316 -8.39 16.70 -3.32
C ALA A 316 -9.08 15.36 -3.02
N SER A 317 -9.48 15.14 -1.75
CA SER A 317 -10.26 13.96 -1.35
C SER A 317 -11.68 13.95 -1.94
N GLU A 318 -12.34 15.10 -2.04
CA GLU A 318 -13.69 15.23 -2.61
C GLU A 318 -13.69 15.01 -4.13
N GLN A 319 -12.73 15.62 -4.84
CA GLN A 319 -12.55 15.41 -6.28
C GLN A 319 -12.29 13.93 -6.60
N HIS A 320 -11.49 13.25 -5.77
CA HIS A 320 -11.23 11.84 -5.94
C HIS A 320 -12.39 10.94 -5.50
N GLY A 321 -13.16 11.34 -4.47
CA GLY A 321 -14.42 10.68 -4.11
C GLY A 321 -15.42 10.68 -5.27
N LEU A 322 -15.48 11.78 -6.04
CA LEU A 322 -16.28 11.87 -7.27
C LEU A 322 -15.74 10.96 -8.39
N GLU A 323 -14.42 10.77 -8.50
CA GLU A 323 -13.81 9.83 -9.44
C GLU A 323 -14.10 8.37 -9.08
N LEU A 324 -13.98 8.00 -7.80
CA LEU A 324 -14.34 6.66 -7.31
C LEU A 324 -15.83 6.38 -7.52
N GLN A 325 -16.70 7.37 -7.29
CA GLN A 325 -18.12 7.22 -7.56
C GLN A 325 -18.39 6.99 -9.06
N LYS A 326 -17.67 7.69 -9.94
CA LYS A 326 -17.74 7.45 -11.40
C LYS A 326 -17.23 6.06 -11.78
N GLU A 327 -16.14 5.58 -11.19
CA GLU A 327 -15.63 4.22 -11.41
C GLU A 327 -16.60 3.15 -10.88
N LEU A 328 -17.20 3.35 -9.70
CA LEU A 328 -18.16 2.42 -9.12
C LEU A 328 -19.41 2.32 -10.01
N LEU A 329 -19.93 3.46 -10.47
CA LEU A 329 -21.02 3.51 -11.45
C LEU A 329 -20.64 2.82 -12.77
N SER A 330 -19.40 3.01 -13.24
CA SER A 330 -18.87 2.34 -14.43
C SER A 330 -18.74 0.82 -14.24
N MET A 331 -18.32 0.36 -13.06
CA MET A 331 -18.19 -1.07 -12.74
C MET A 331 -19.54 -1.73 -12.51
N GLU A 332 -20.49 -1.05 -11.88
CA GLU A 332 -21.89 -1.51 -11.76
C GLU A 332 -22.53 -1.62 -13.15
N GLY A 333 -22.30 -0.63 -14.01
CA GLY A 333 -22.70 -0.67 -15.42
C GLY A 333 -22.07 -1.84 -16.18
N ALA A 334 -20.75 -2.08 -16.02
CA ALA A 334 -20.06 -3.20 -16.65
C ALA A 334 -20.51 -4.57 -16.11
N THR A 335 -20.80 -4.68 -14.81
CA THR A 335 -21.29 -5.91 -14.17
C THR A 335 -22.73 -6.20 -14.60
N PHE A 336 -23.56 -5.18 -14.73
CA PHE A 336 -24.89 -5.28 -15.29
C PHE A 336 -24.84 -5.71 -16.75
N ALA A 337 -23.98 -5.09 -17.56
CA ALA A 337 -23.75 -5.47 -18.96
C ALA A 337 -23.26 -6.92 -19.11
N ALA A 338 -22.35 -7.37 -18.24
CA ALA A 338 -21.87 -8.75 -18.24
C ALA A 338 -22.97 -9.77 -17.88
N LYS A 339 -23.79 -9.48 -16.85
CA LYS A 339 -24.95 -10.33 -16.49
C LYS A 339 -25.99 -10.36 -17.60
N ALA A 340 -26.26 -9.23 -18.25
CA ALA A 340 -27.14 -9.14 -19.40
C ALA A 340 -26.59 -9.97 -20.58
N HIS A 341 -25.29 -9.89 -20.85
CA HIS A 341 -24.64 -10.66 -21.91
C HIS A 341 -24.73 -12.17 -21.68
N ILE A 342 -24.44 -12.64 -20.45
CA ILE A 342 -24.57 -14.07 -20.08
C ILE A 342 -26.00 -14.56 -20.26
N LYS A 343 -26.99 -13.79 -19.77
CA LYS A 343 -28.41 -14.15 -19.88
C LYS A 343 -28.88 -14.18 -21.35
N THR A 344 -28.34 -13.27 -22.18
CA THR A 344 -28.60 -13.23 -23.62
C THR A 344 -27.99 -14.45 -24.34
N GLN A 345 -26.75 -14.83 -24.02
CA GLN A 345 -26.12 -16.03 -24.57
C GLN A 345 -26.85 -17.32 -24.17
N GLN A 346 -27.31 -17.42 -22.92
CA GLN A 346 -28.12 -18.55 -22.45
C GLN A 346 -29.43 -18.63 -23.23
N LEU A 347 -30.12 -17.51 -23.45
CA LEU A 347 -31.38 -17.50 -24.21
C LEU A 347 -31.16 -17.89 -25.68
N ALA A 348 -30.12 -17.37 -26.33
CA ALA A 348 -29.77 -17.71 -27.71
C ALA A 348 -29.45 -19.20 -27.87
N THR A 349 -28.76 -19.80 -26.90
CA THR A 349 -28.44 -21.23 -26.87
C THR A 349 -29.70 -22.09 -26.73
N SER A 350 -30.61 -21.72 -25.81
CA SER A 350 -31.89 -22.40 -25.64
C SER A 350 -32.77 -22.30 -26.89
N LEU A 351 -32.80 -21.13 -27.56
CA LEU A 351 -33.55 -20.94 -28.80
C LEU A 351 -33.02 -21.81 -29.93
N LYS A 352 -31.68 -21.90 -30.05
CA LYS A 352 -31.02 -22.72 -31.06
C LYS A 352 -31.31 -24.21 -30.83
N LEU A 353 -31.26 -24.68 -29.59
CA LEU A 353 -31.64 -26.05 -29.21
C LEU A 353 -33.08 -26.38 -29.62
N VAL A 354 -34.02 -25.46 -29.40
CA VAL A 354 -35.42 -25.63 -29.80
C VAL A 354 -35.57 -25.65 -31.32
N LEU A 355 -34.87 -24.77 -32.05
CA LEU A 355 -34.90 -24.76 -33.52
C LEU A 355 -34.27 -26.01 -34.14
N ASP A 356 -33.14 -26.47 -33.60
CA ASP A 356 -32.46 -27.69 -34.06
C ASP A 356 -33.33 -28.94 -33.78
N GLN A 357 -34.12 -28.95 -32.70
CA GLN A 357 -35.12 -29.99 -32.43
C GLN A 357 -36.28 -29.99 -33.43
N VAL A 358 -36.72 -28.81 -33.88
CA VAL A 358 -37.79 -28.64 -34.87
C VAL A 358 -37.34 -29.00 -36.29
N ASP A 359 -36.09 -28.67 -36.66
CA ASP A 359 -35.53 -29.05 -37.96
C ASP A 359 -35.20 -30.55 -38.04
N GLY A 360 -35.02 -31.22 -36.89
CA GLY A 360 -34.73 -32.66 -36.79
C GLY A 360 -35.96 -33.57 -36.67
N SER A 361 -37.12 -33.07 -36.24
CA SER A 361 -38.37 -33.85 -36.16
C SER A 361 -39.27 -33.52 -37.35
N GLY A 362 -39.40 -34.46 -38.29
CA GLY A 362 -40.23 -34.32 -39.49
C GLY A 362 -41.72 -34.11 -39.25
N GLU A 363 -42.19 -34.00 -38.00
CA GLU A 363 -43.56 -33.68 -37.61
C GLU A 363 -43.60 -33.43 -36.08
N SER A 364 -43.36 -32.20 -35.63
CA SER A 364 -43.87 -31.77 -34.31
C SER A 364 -44.17 -30.29 -34.30
N LEU A 365 -45.46 -29.95 -34.29
CA LEU A 365 -45.97 -28.62 -33.96
C LEU A 365 -45.48 -28.24 -32.56
N LEU A 366 -44.62 -27.24 -32.45
CA LEU A 366 -44.36 -26.56 -31.19
C LEU A 366 -45.69 -26.08 -30.61
N ASP A 367 -46.03 -26.55 -29.42
CA ASP A 367 -47.20 -26.07 -28.68
C ASP A 367 -47.12 -24.53 -28.54
N ARG A 368 -48.25 -23.88 -28.86
CA ARG A 368 -48.43 -22.43 -28.83
C ARG A 368 -47.99 -21.81 -27.51
N THR A 369 -48.17 -22.51 -26.40
CA THR A 369 -47.75 -22.08 -25.05
C THR A 369 -46.23 -21.94 -24.94
N THR A 370 -45.47 -22.84 -25.61
CA THR A 370 -44.00 -22.81 -25.64
C THR A 370 -43.51 -21.65 -26.51
N LEU A 371 -44.15 -21.39 -27.65
CA LEU A 371 -43.86 -20.26 -28.53
C LEU A 371 -44.18 -18.91 -27.86
N GLU A 372 -45.29 -18.82 -27.13
CA GLU A 372 -45.68 -17.62 -26.37
C GLU A 372 -44.72 -17.34 -25.20
N GLY A 373 -44.27 -18.37 -24.48
CA GLY A 373 -43.26 -18.24 -23.42
C GLY A 373 -41.89 -17.77 -23.94
N ILE A 374 -41.48 -18.25 -25.11
CA ILE A 374 -40.26 -17.80 -25.80
C ILE A 374 -40.43 -16.35 -26.30
N ALA A 375 -41.58 -15.99 -26.87
CA ALA A 375 -41.86 -14.64 -27.35
C ALA A 375 -41.91 -13.61 -26.23
N GLN A 376 -42.52 -13.92 -25.08
CA GLN A 376 -42.53 -13.04 -23.90
C GLN A 376 -41.13 -12.85 -23.32
N SER A 377 -40.31 -13.91 -23.28
CA SER A 377 -38.92 -13.85 -22.83
C SER A 377 -38.04 -12.99 -23.76
N LEU A 378 -38.35 -12.97 -25.06
CA LEU A 378 -37.67 -12.11 -26.04
C LEU A 378 -38.09 -10.64 -25.91
N VAL A 379 -39.38 -10.33 -25.72
CA VAL A 379 -39.89 -8.96 -25.54
C VAL A 379 -39.26 -8.28 -24.31
N LEU A 380 -39.17 -8.98 -23.18
CA LEU A 380 -38.49 -8.49 -21.97
C LEU A 380 -37.00 -8.19 -22.16
N LEU A 381 -36.37 -8.79 -23.18
CA LEU A 381 -34.94 -8.62 -23.49
C LEU A 381 -34.67 -7.45 -24.44
N PHE A 382 -35.66 -7.10 -25.29
CA PHE A 382 -35.59 -5.95 -26.20
C PHE A 382 -35.92 -4.61 -25.51
N ASP A 383 -36.57 -4.62 -24.35
CA ASP A 383 -36.89 -3.42 -23.57
C ASP A 383 -35.75 -2.96 -22.61
N THR A 384 -34.63 -3.69 -22.54
CA THR A 384 -33.43 -3.24 -21.81
C THR A 384 -32.55 -2.35 -22.70
N PRO A 385 -32.47 -1.02 -22.47
CA PRO A 385 -32.06 -0.08 -23.53
C PRO A 385 -30.57 -0.09 -23.92
N ASP A 386 -29.64 -0.53 -23.05
CA ASP A 386 -28.26 0.00 -23.14
C ASP A 386 -27.10 -1.02 -23.22
N ALA A 387 -27.31 -2.31 -23.48
CA ALA A 387 -26.18 -3.27 -23.45
C ALA A 387 -26.17 -4.41 -24.47
N MET A 388 -26.93 -4.36 -25.57
CA MET A 388 -26.78 -5.36 -26.63
C MET A 388 -25.56 -5.04 -27.50
N THR A 389 -24.54 -5.90 -27.49
CA THR A 389 -23.47 -5.85 -28.49
C THR A 389 -24.08 -6.08 -29.88
N LYS A 390 -23.72 -5.23 -30.85
CA LYS A 390 -24.25 -5.23 -32.22
C LYS A 390 -24.33 -6.64 -32.84
N LYS A 391 -23.32 -7.48 -32.60
CA LYS A 391 -23.28 -8.87 -33.07
C LYS A 391 -24.42 -9.75 -32.52
N CYS A 392 -24.73 -9.65 -31.23
CA CYS A 392 -25.84 -10.41 -30.61
C CYS A 392 -27.20 -9.87 -31.04
N TYR A 393 -27.32 -8.55 -31.23
CA TYR A 393 -28.52 -7.94 -31.79
C TYR A 393 -28.79 -8.43 -33.22
N ASP A 394 -27.76 -8.45 -34.07
CA ASP A 394 -27.87 -8.91 -35.46
C ASP A 394 -28.23 -10.42 -35.53
N GLU A 395 -27.67 -11.26 -34.65
CA GLU A 395 -28.01 -12.68 -34.53
C GLU A 395 -29.47 -12.90 -34.09
N LEU A 396 -29.96 -12.14 -33.10
CA LEU A 396 -31.36 -12.20 -32.64
C LEU A 396 -32.35 -11.70 -33.71
N VAL A 397 -32.01 -10.64 -34.44
CA VAL A 397 -32.81 -10.15 -35.58
C VAL A 397 -32.87 -11.19 -36.70
N GLY A 398 -31.77 -11.89 -36.98
CA GLY A 398 -31.72 -13.01 -37.92
C GLY A 398 -32.62 -14.18 -37.52
N LEU A 399 -32.58 -14.57 -36.24
CA LEU A 399 -33.44 -15.62 -35.66
C LEU A 399 -34.93 -15.24 -35.68
N LYS A 400 -35.28 -13.99 -35.36
CA LYS A 400 -36.65 -13.47 -35.44
C LYS A 400 -37.21 -13.53 -36.86
N ARG A 401 -36.40 -13.20 -37.89
CA ARG A 401 -36.81 -13.34 -39.30
C ARG A 401 -37.06 -14.81 -39.67
N ARG A 402 -36.20 -15.72 -39.24
CA ARG A 402 -36.37 -17.18 -39.47
C ARG A 402 -37.65 -17.72 -38.83
N LEU A 403 -37.90 -17.41 -37.56
CA LEU A 403 -39.14 -17.77 -36.86
C LEU A 403 -40.38 -17.20 -37.56
N GLY A 404 -40.34 -15.94 -38.02
CA GLY A 404 -41.41 -15.34 -38.79
C GLY A 404 -41.67 -16.06 -40.12
N SER A 405 -40.62 -16.49 -40.82
CA SER A 405 -40.76 -17.27 -42.06
C SER A 405 -41.32 -18.68 -41.82
N MET A 406 -40.94 -19.34 -40.71
CA MET A 406 -41.47 -20.66 -40.33
C MET A 406 -42.95 -20.58 -39.95
N ALA A 407 -43.35 -19.55 -39.18
CA ALA A 407 -44.76 -19.31 -38.83
C ALA A 407 -45.62 -19.02 -40.07
N LYS A 408 -45.08 -18.31 -41.05
CA LYS A 408 -45.75 -18.02 -42.33
C LYS A 408 -45.89 -19.28 -43.20
N ALA A 409 -44.85 -20.10 -43.29
CA ALA A 409 -44.89 -21.38 -43.98
C ALA A 409 -45.87 -22.38 -43.33
N ALA A 410 -46.04 -22.32 -42.00
CA ALA A 410 -47.03 -23.11 -41.28
C ALA A 410 -48.48 -22.64 -41.52
N THR A 411 -48.69 -21.35 -41.77
CA THR A 411 -50.03 -20.80 -42.08
C THR A 411 -50.43 -20.99 -43.55
N GLU A 412 -49.46 -21.00 -44.47
CA GLU A 412 -49.70 -21.26 -45.91
C GLU A 412 -49.88 -22.76 -46.23
N ARG A 413 -49.59 -23.67 -45.28
CA ARG A 413 -49.77 -25.12 -45.42
C ARG A 413 -51.06 -25.70 -44.81
N SER A 414 -51.94 -24.89 -44.22
CA SER A 414 -53.30 -25.35 -43.91
C SER A 414 -54.12 -25.37 -45.21
N PRO A 415 -54.51 -26.55 -45.74
CA PRO A 415 -55.52 -26.61 -46.78
C PRO A 415 -56.84 -26.18 -46.15
N GLY A 416 -57.61 -25.37 -46.85
CA GLY A 416 -59.00 -25.15 -46.47
C GLY A 416 -59.73 -26.49 -46.44
N THR A 417 -60.21 -26.85 -45.26
CA THR A 417 -61.50 -27.51 -44.99
C THR A 417 -61.84 -27.29 -43.53
#